data_AF-N9Q7D2-F1
#
_entry.id   AF-N9Q7D2-F1
#
_cell.length_a   1.000
_cell.length_b   1.000
_cell.length_c   1.000
_cell.angle_alpha   90.00
_cell.angle_beta   90.00
_cell.angle_gamma   90.00
#
_symmetry.space_group_name_H-M   'P 1'
#
loop_
_entity.id
_entity.type
_entity.pdbx_description
1 polymer ?
#
loop_
_entity_poly.entity_id
_entity_poly.type
_entity_poly.pdbx_seq_one_letter_code
_entity_poly.pdbx_strand_id
1 'polypeptide(L)'
;MATPKLRFKEFHEDWPKTSFQNLFIFKNGINASKEQYGSGTKFINVLDIINNPNGITYDSIIGSVQVSQKDIDKNLVNYGDVVFQRSSETREEVGQSEVDQEI
;
A
#
# COMPACT_ATOMS: atom_id res chain seq x y z
N MET A 1 5.91 4.42 28.59
CA MET A 1 5.39 5.47 27.70
C MET A 1 6.20 5.44 26.42
N ALA A 2 5.57 5.63 25.26
CA ALA A 2 6.25 5.52 23.97
C ALA A 2 7.01 6.83 23.67
N THR A 3 8.22 6.96 24.19
CA THR A 3 9.07 8.15 23.99
C THR A 3 10.01 7.91 22.80
N PRO A 4 9.92 8.70 21.71
CA PRO A 4 10.79 8.52 20.56
C PRO A 4 12.24 8.92 20.87
N LYS A 5 13.21 8.31 20.18
CA LYS A 5 14.65 8.62 20.32
C LYS A 5 15.00 10.05 19.91
N LEU A 6 14.23 10.63 19.00
CA LEU A 6 14.36 12.01 18.53
C LEU A 6 13.00 12.70 18.69
N ARG A 7 13.02 13.91 19.25
CA ARG A 7 11.84 14.73 19.50
C ARG A 7 12.23 16.20 19.45
N PHE A 8 11.47 17.00 18.71
CA PHE A 8 11.70 18.44 18.69
C PHE A 8 11.37 19.06 20.04
N LYS A 9 12.07 20.14 20.39
CA LYS A 9 12.05 20.70 21.75
C LYS A 9 10.69 21.25 22.13
N GLU A 10 9.84 21.58 21.19
CA GLU A 10 8.50 22.12 21.38
C GLU A 10 7.44 21.04 21.70
N PHE A 11 7.76 19.75 21.54
CA PHE A 11 6.84 18.66 21.85
C PHE A 11 7.27 17.93 23.12
N HIS A 12 6.51 18.08 24.20
CA HIS A 12 6.82 17.46 25.49
C HIS A 12 5.83 16.36 25.88
N GLU A 13 4.60 16.42 25.38
CA GLU A 13 3.51 15.52 25.73
C GLU A 13 3.63 14.14 25.09
N ASP A 14 2.97 13.14 25.67
CA ASP A 14 2.84 11.82 25.06
C ASP A 14 2.15 11.89 23.69
N TRP A 15 2.50 10.97 22.80
CA TRP A 15 1.84 10.87 21.50
C TRP A 15 0.36 10.52 21.70
N PRO A 16 -0.57 11.30 21.11
CA PRO A 16 -1.99 10.97 21.16
C PRO A 16 -2.24 9.68 20.37
N LYS A 17 -3.08 8.81 20.91
CA LYS A 17 -3.57 7.64 20.18
C LYS A 17 -4.70 8.08 19.27
N THR A 18 -4.64 7.67 18.00
CA THR A 18 -5.73 7.88 17.04
C THR A 18 -5.97 6.61 16.23
N SER A 19 -7.20 6.45 15.72
CA SER A 19 -7.53 5.37 14.80
C SER A 19 -7.03 5.72 13.40
N PHE A 20 -6.54 4.73 12.65
CA PHE A 20 -6.20 4.95 11.24
C PHE A 20 -7.39 5.40 10.42
N GLN A 21 -8.62 5.04 10.80
CA GLN A 21 -9.85 5.50 10.13
C GLN A 21 -10.04 7.02 10.21
N ASN A 22 -9.38 7.69 11.17
CA ASN A 22 -9.40 9.15 11.27
C ASN A 22 -8.33 9.82 10.39
N LEU A 23 -7.36 9.04 9.88
CA LEU A 23 -6.20 9.54 9.13
C LEU A 23 -6.22 9.11 7.66
N PHE A 24 -6.86 7.97 7.35
CA PHE A 24 -6.81 7.33 6.04
C PHE A 24 -8.21 6.95 5.55
N ILE A 25 -8.35 6.93 4.22
CA ILE A 25 -9.49 6.34 3.53
C ILE A 25 -9.09 4.95 3.06
N PHE A 26 -9.75 3.92 3.58
CA PHE A 26 -9.45 2.54 3.22
C PHE A 26 -10.18 2.12 1.95
N LYS A 27 -9.44 1.58 0.99
CA LYS A 27 -9.96 0.93 -0.21
C LYS A 27 -9.51 -0.52 -0.26
N ASN A 28 -10.36 -1.37 -0.82
CA ASN A 28 -9.99 -2.75 -1.11
C ASN A 28 -9.46 -2.82 -2.54
N GLY A 29 -8.41 -3.61 -2.78
CA GLY A 29 -8.02 -3.95 -4.14
C GLY A 29 -9.08 -4.81 -4.86
N ILE A 30 -8.80 -5.11 -6.13
CA ILE A 30 -9.64 -5.97 -6.97
C ILE A 30 -9.11 -7.40 -7.02
N ASN A 31 -10.01 -8.35 -7.23
CA ASN A 31 -9.65 -9.74 -7.54
C ASN A 31 -9.68 -9.92 -9.06
N ALA A 32 -8.52 -10.07 -9.68
CA ALA A 32 -8.41 -10.40 -11.09
C ALA A 32 -8.38 -11.93 -11.30
N SER A 33 -9.14 -12.44 -12.27
CA SER A 33 -9.09 -13.84 -12.69
C SER A 33 -7.87 -14.10 -13.58
N LYS A 34 -7.46 -15.38 -13.73
CA LYS A 34 -6.25 -15.75 -14.49
C LYS A 34 -6.28 -15.26 -15.93
N GLU A 35 -7.46 -15.24 -16.54
CA GLU A 35 -7.68 -14.85 -17.93
C GLU A 35 -7.50 -13.34 -18.14
N GLN A 36 -7.56 -12.56 -17.06
CA GLN A 36 -7.38 -11.10 -17.12
C GLN A 36 -5.90 -10.70 -17.06
N TYR A 37 -4.98 -11.59 -16.68
CA TYR A 37 -3.56 -11.26 -16.53
C TYR A 37 -2.82 -11.22 -17.86
N GLY A 38 -1.77 -10.39 -17.89
CA GLY A 38 -0.77 -10.37 -18.97
C GLY A 38 -0.95 -9.25 -20.00
N SER A 39 -1.97 -8.41 -19.84
CA SER A 39 -2.18 -7.23 -20.67
C SER A 39 -2.96 -6.16 -19.91
N GLY A 40 -3.00 -4.94 -20.44
CA GLY A 40 -3.80 -3.85 -19.87
C GLY A 40 -3.03 -3.00 -18.85
N THR A 41 -3.67 -2.68 -17.74
CA THR A 41 -3.16 -1.72 -16.74
C THR A 41 -2.26 -2.44 -15.74
N LYS A 42 -1.18 -1.78 -15.28
CA LYS A 42 -0.30 -2.31 -14.24
C LYS A 42 -1.10 -2.68 -12.99
N PHE A 43 -0.75 -3.81 -12.39
CA PHE A 43 -1.48 -4.37 -11.27
C PHE A 43 -0.53 -4.74 -10.15
N ILE A 44 -0.62 -4.00 -9.04
CA ILE A 44 0.14 -4.26 -7.81
C ILE A 44 -0.41 -5.53 -7.16
N ASN A 45 0.36 -6.60 -7.22
CA ASN A 45 0.05 -7.86 -6.55
C ASN A 45 0.77 -7.96 -5.19
N VAL A 46 0.47 -9.00 -4.43
CA VAL A 46 1.04 -9.23 -3.09
C VAL A 46 2.57 -9.32 -3.11
N LEU A 47 3.15 -9.99 -4.11
CA LEU A 47 4.60 -10.12 -4.25
C LEU A 47 5.26 -8.79 -4.61
N ASP A 48 4.58 -7.90 -5.32
CA ASP A 48 5.13 -6.56 -5.62
C ASP A 48 5.31 -5.76 -4.32
N ILE A 49 4.39 -5.91 -3.35
CA ILE A 49 4.50 -5.26 -2.03
C ILE A 49 5.66 -5.86 -1.23
N ILE A 50 5.77 -7.19 -1.17
CA ILE A 50 6.80 -7.90 -0.40
C ILE A 50 8.21 -7.65 -0.97
N ASN A 51 8.36 -7.63 -2.30
CA ASN A 51 9.66 -7.54 -2.95
C ASN A 51 10.21 -6.11 -3.06
N ASN A 52 9.40 -5.10 -2.74
CA ASN A 52 9.80 -3.70 -2.83
C ASN A 52 9.66 -2.99 -1.46
N PRO A 53 10.47 -3.37 -0.46
CA PRO A 53 10.36 -2.88 0.92
C PRO A 53 10.77 -1.41 1.13
N ASN A 54 11.10 -0.70 0.05
CA ASN A 54 11.53 0.70 0.06
C ASN A 54 10.55 1.59 -0.72
N GLY A 55 9.34 1.10 -0.99
CA GLY A 55 8.35 1.74 -1.86
C GLY A 55 8.19 1.04 -3.21
N ILE A 56 6.97 1.12 -3.73
CA ILE A 56 6.59 0.60 -5.05
C ILE A 56 6.74 1.74 -6.06
N THR A 57 7.24 1.43 -7.24
CA THR A 57 7.31 2.35 -8.38
C THR A 57 6.61 1.73 -9.58
N TYR A 58 6.26 2.53 -10.58
CA TYR A 58 5.61 2.00 -11.78
C TYR A 58 6.41 0.88 -12.47
N ASP A 59 7.74 1.03 -12.52
CA ASP A 59 8.64 0.06 -13.15
C ASP A 59 8.86 -1.20 -12.33
N SER A 60 8.68 -1.15 -11.00
CA SER A 60 8.78 -2.34 -10.14
C SER A 60 7.58 -3.28 -10.27
N ILE A 61 6.47 -2.81 -10.86
CA ILE A 61 5.26 -3.60 -11.05
C ILE A 61 5.39 -4.42 -12.34
N ILE A 62 5.47 -5.74 -12.21
CA ILE A 62 5.65 -6.64 -13.36
C ILE A 62 4.29 -6.96 -14.00
N GLY A 63 3.28 -7.24 -13.17
CA GLY A 63 1.96 -7.68 -13.60
C GLY A 63 1.13 -6.59 -14.27
N SER A 64 0.26 -7.02 -15.18
CA SER A 64 -0.82 -6.19 -15.72
C SER A 64 -2.10 -7.00 -15.84
N VAL A 65 -3.24 -6.31 -15.70
CA VAL A 65 -4.57 -6.90 -15.83
C VAL A 65 -5.49 -6.08 -16.73
N GLN A 66 -6.32 -6.78 -17.49
CA GLN A 66 -7.38 -6.19 -18.28
C GLN A 66 -8.68 -6.13 -17.45
N VAL A 67 -9.03 -4.92 -17.03
CA VAL A 67 -10.16 -4.63 -16.13
C VAL A 67 -10.98 -3.46 -16.66
N SER A 68 -12.18 -3.28 -16.12
CA SER A 68 -13.06 -2.19 -16.56
C SER A 68 -12.53 -0.82 -16.12
N GLN A 69 -12.82 0.24 -16.88
CA GLN A 69 -12.46 1.60 -16.48
C GLN A 69 -13.01 1.95 -15.08
N LYS A 70 -14.21 1.47 -14.76
CA LYS A 70 -14.83 1.65 -13.45
C LYS A 70 -14.01 1.03 -12.31
N ASP A 71 -13.36 -0.10 -12.55
CA ASP A 71 -12.50 -0.75 -11.55
C ASP A 71 -11.17 0.00 -11.39
N ILE A 72 -10.63 0.54 -12.49
CA ILE A 72 -9.46 1.42 -12.46
C ILE A 72 -9.78 2.67 -11.64
N ASP A 73 -10.83 3.41 -11.98
CA ASP A 73 -11.17 4.68 -11.32
C ASP A 73 -11.40 4.53 -9.80
N LYS A 74 -11.91 3.37 -9.38
CA LYS A 74 -12.15 3.08 -7.96
C LYS A 74 -10.88 2.73 -7.18
N ASN A 75 -9.93 2.05 -7.84
CA ASN A 75 -8.79 1.40 -7.18
C ASN A 75 -7.44 1.90 -7.66
N LEU A 76 -7.43 3.00 -8.42
CA LEU A 76 -6.21 3.68 -8.83
C LEU A 76 -5.41 4.07 -7.58
N VAL A 77 -4.16 3.62 -7.55
CA VAL A 77 -3.16 4.01 -6.57
C VAL A 77 -2.38 5.17 -7.17
N ASN A 78 -2.19 6.23 -6.39
CA ASN A 78 -1.41 7.39 -6.78
C ASN A 78 -0.25 7.58 -5.82
N TYR A 79 0.75 8.35 -6.26
CA TYR A 79 1.87 8.74 -5.42
C TYR A 79 1.41 9.25 -4.04
N GLY A 80 2.04 8.71 -2.99
CA GLY A 80 1.71 9.02 -1.60
C GLY A 80 0.60 8.16 -0.98
N ASP A 81 -0.09 7.33 -1.77
CA ASP A 81 -0.97 6.30 -1.23
C ASP A 81 -0.16 5.22 -0.49
N VAL A 82 -0.73 4.69 0.59
CA VAL A 82 -0.15 3.59 1.36
C VAL A 82 -0.81 2.28 0.97
N VAL A 83 -0.02 1.35 0.46
CA VAL A 83 -0.46 0.01 0.07
C VAL A 83 0.09 -1.00 1.06
N PHE A 84 -0.77 -1.88 1.58
CA PHE A 84 -0.34 -2.89 2.55
C PHE A 84 -1.12 -4.20 2.38
N GLN A 85 -0.43 -5.30 2.65
CA GLN A 85 -1.05 -6.62 2.69
C GLN A 85 -1.80 -6.80 4.00
N ARG A 86 -3.11 -7.07 3.91
CA ARG A 86 -3.98 -7.25 5.09
C ARG A 86 -3.80 -8.57 5.82
N SER A 87 -3.37 -9.61 5.12
CA SER A 87 -3.24 -10.96 5.67
C SER A 87 -2.05 -11.65 5.03
N SER A 88 -1.18 -12.23 5.85
CA SER A 88 -0.15 -13.17 5.39
C SER A 88 -0.40 -14.56 5.97
N GLU A 89 0.09 -15.57 5.24
CA GLU A 89 0.20 -16.96 5.68
C GLU A 89 1.28 -17.16 6.76
N THR A 90 2.25 -16.24 6.89
CA THR A 90 3.32 -16.26 7.91
C THR A 90 3.23 -15.02 8.82
N ARG A 91 3.62 -15.18 10.10
CA ARG A 91 3.52 -14.09 11.10
C ARG A 91 4.49 -12.94 10.83
N GLU A 92 5.56 -13.18 10.06
CA GLU A 92 6.57 -12.17 9.71
C GLU A 92 6.12 -11.19 8.61
N GLU A 93 5.06 -11.51 7.86
CA GLU A 93 4.61 -10.76 6.67
C GLU A 93 3.31 -9.97 6.90
N VAL A 94 2.69 -10.08 8.09
CA VAL A 94 1.48 -9.30 8.42
C VAL A 94 1.88 -7.86 8.76
N GLY A 95 1.33 -6.89 8.02
CA GLY A 95 1.46 -5.46 8.34
C GLY A 95 2.64 -4.75 7.66
N GLN A 96 3.26 -5.35 6.65
CA GLN A 96 4.16 -4.62 5.75
C GLN A 96 3.35 -3.63 4.91
N SER A 97 3.80 -2.37 4.91
CA SER A 97 3.16 -1.25 4.23
C SER A 97 4.20 -0.50 3.43
N GLU A 98 3.93 -0.31 2.15
CA GLU A 98 4.78 0.45 1.23
C GLU A 98 4.06 1.71 0.78
N VAL A 99 4.82 2.78 0.58
CA VAL A 99 4.32 4.06 0.04
C VAL A 99 4.66 4.08 -1.44
N ASP A 100 3.68 4.42 -2.29
CA ASP A 100 3.92 4.63 -3.72
C ASP A 100 4.90 5.81 -3.91
N GLN A 101 6.00 5.58 -4.62
CA GLN A 101 7.04 6.57 -4.89
C GLN A 101 7.08 6.97 -6.37
N GLU A 102 7.14 8.29 -6.60
CA GLU A 102 7.06 8.93 -7.91
C GLU A 102 8.23 8.49 -8.83
N ILE A 103 7.90 8.01 -10.03
CA ILE A 103 8.63 8.27 -11.31
C ILE A 103 7.60 8.34 -12.44
#